data_AF-A0A3A6U248-F1
#
_entry.id   AF-A0A3A6U248-F1
#
_cell.length_a   1.000
_cell.length_b   1.000
_cell.length_c   1.000
_cell.angle_alpha   90.00
_cell.angle_beta   90.00
_cell.angle_gamma   90.00
#
_symmetry.space_group_name_H-M   'P 1'
#
loop_
_entity.id
_entity.type
_entity.pdbx_description
1 polymer ?
#
loop_
_entity_poly.entity_id
_entity_poly.type
_entity_poly.pdbx_seq_one_letter_code
_entity_poly.pdbx_strand_id
1 'polypeptide(L)'
;MSNQFQNRLVGTIVVVALGVIFLPDMLDGKKPRQEENFSEIPLRPAFSGDINKNNSEVIGAIELPQPETVDSTQPESSTTEVVNSEPVKTKSTPKKIEVGFTLQLGSFKNAANVNALVKKLRKSGFPAYTLPKIPVDKELTKVFVGPNVSKEKLIAIQAQVLKQTGLKGRVITYNPLERK
;
A
#
# COMPACT_ATOMS: atom_id res chain seq x y z
N MET A 1 -18.59 -46.62 52.55
CA MET A 1 -17.97 -45.29 52.78
C MET A 1 -16.91 -45.03 51.70
N SER A 2 -17.29 -44.77 50.43
CA SER A 2 -16.35 -44.66 49.30
C SER A 2 -16.44 -43.34 48.50
N ASN A 3 -17.25 -42.37 48.95
CA ASN A 3 -17.49 -41.12 48.20
C ASN A 3 -16.37 -40.08 48.36
N GLN A 4 -15.38 -40.30 49.24
CA GLN A 4 -14.33 -39.31 49.50
C GLN A 4 -13.39 -39.12 48.30
N PHE A 5 -13.03 -40.21 47.61
CA PHE A 5 -12.19 -40.13 46.41
C PHE A 5 -12.92 -39.46 45.25
N GLN A 6 -14.22 -39.74 45.08
CA GLN A 6 -15.04 -39.09 44.06
C GLN A 6 -15.16 -37.60 44.31
N ASN A 7 -15.41 -37.17 45.56
CA ASN A 7 -15.53 -35.75 45.88
C ASN A 7 -14.21 -34.99 45.68
N ARG A 8 -13.06 -35.64 45.90
CA ARG A 8 -11.73 -35.05 45.63
C ARG A 8 -11.41 -35.01 44.14
N LEU A 9 -11.76 -36.06 43.40
CA LEU A 9 -11.57 -36.12 41.96
C LEU A 9 -12.45 -35.09 41.25
N VAL A 10 -13.72 -35.02 41.62
CA VAL A 10 -14.65 -34.00 41.10
C VAL A 10 -14.19 -32.60 41.49
N GLY A 11 -13.77 -32.40 42.75
CA GLY A 11 -13.27 -31.10 43.20
C GLY A 11 -12.04 -30.61 42.44
N THR A 12 -11.07 -31.49 42.18
CA THR A 12 -9.87 -31.14 41.39
C THR A 12 -10.22 -30.83 39.93
N ILE A 13 -11.10 -31.61 39.31
CA ILE A 13 -11.59 -31.35 37.94
C ILE A 13 -12.28 -29.98 37.86
N VAL A 14 -13.13 -29.64 38.85
CA VAL A 14 -13.82 -28.34 38.89
C VAL A 14 -12.84 -27.18 39.01
N VAL A 15 -11.82 -27.28 39.89
CA VAL A 15 -10.81 -26.23 40.05
C VAL A 15 -9.97 -26.04 38.78
N VAL A 16 -9.56 -27.14 38.15
CA VAL A 16 -8.80 -27.10 36.88
C VAL A 16 -9.66 -26.50 35.76
N ALA A 17 -10.94 -26.88 35.67
CA ALA A 17 -11.86 -26.34 34.66
C ALA A 17 -12.06 -24.82 34.84
N LEU A 18 -12.28 -24.35 36.07
CA LEU A 18 -12.37 -22.91 36.36
C LEU A 18 -11.08 -22.18 35.99
N GLY A 19 -9.92 -22.77 36.31
CA GLY A 19 -8.62 -22.22 35.92
C GLY A 19 -8.51 -22.04 34.41
N VAL A 20 -8.81 -23.08 33.61
CA VAL A 20 -8.70 -23.03 32.15
C VAL A 20 -9.72 -22.09 31.50
N ILE A 21 -10.87 -21.84 32.13
CA ILE A 21 -11.88 -20.90 31.62
C ILE A 21 -11.50 -19.45 31.93
N PHE A 22 -11.08 -19.17 33.17
CA PHE A 22 -10.77 -17.81 33.61
C PHE A 22 -9.36 -17.33 33.22
N LEU A 23 -8.36 -18.23 33.15
CA LEU A 23 -6.99 -17.85 32.77
C LEU A 23 -6.91 -17.18 31.40
N PRO A 24 -7.47 -17.72 30.30
CA PRO A 24 -7.35 -17.08 29.00
C PRO A 24 -8.00 -15.69 29.02
N ASP A 25 -9.14 -15.50 29.68
CA ASP A 25 -9.83 -14.20 29.75
C ASP A 25 -9.03 -13.17 30.58
N MET A 26 -8.44 -13.60 31.71
CA MET A 26 -7.60 -12.72 32.54
C MET A 26 -6.24 -12.41 31.91
N LEU A 27 -5.68 -13.33 31.11
CA LEU A 27 -4.38 -13.17 30.42
C LEU A 27 -4.50 -12.49 29.04
N ASP A 28 -5.64 -12.55 28.35
CA ASP A 28 -5.81 -11.98 26.99
C ASP A 28 -5.76 -10.44 26.99
N GLY A 29 -5.91 -9.81 28.16
CA GLY A 29 -5.74 -8.37 28.34
C GLY A 29 -6.79 -7.54 27.61
N LYS A 30 -7.08 -6.34 28.13
CA LYS A 30 -8.00 -5.41 27.46
C LYS A 30 -7.34 -4.92 26.17
N LYS A 31 -7.80 -5.41 25.02
CA LYS A 31 -7.39 -4.89 23.70
C LYS A 31 -7.74 -3.40 23.67
N PRO A 32 -6.76 -2.48 23.59
CA PRO A 32 -7.06 -1.06 23.54
C PRO A 32 -7.82 -0.82 22.24
N ARG A 33 -9.13 -0.64 22.37
CA ARG A 33 -9.95 -0.16 21.27
C ARG A 33 -9.48 1.26 21.02
N GLN A 34 -8.82 1.48 19.89
CA GLN A 34 -8.54 2.83 19.42
C GLN A 34 -9.91 3.50 19.24
N GLU A 35 -10.30 4.26 20.26
CA GLU A 35 -11.25 5.34 20.07
C GLU A 35 -10.58 6.27 19.08
N GLU A 36 -11.02 6.16 17.83
CA GLU A 36 -10.84 7.17 16.80
C GLU A 36 -11.50 8.44 17.34
N ASN A 37 -10.77 9.15 18.20
CA ASN A 37 -11.06 10.51 18.58
C ASN A 37 -10.83 11.31 17.30
N PHE A 38 -11.88 11.36 16.48
CA PHE A 38 -12.00 12.27 15.36
C PHE A 38 -11.89 13.67 15.93
N SER A 39 -10.66 14.18 16.00
CA SER A 39 -10.44 15.60 16.18
C SER A 39 -11.06 16.25 14.93
N GLU A 40 -12.17 16.94 15.14
CA GLU A 40 -12.90 17.64 14.09
C GLU A 40 -11.89 18.48 13.30
N ILE A 41 -11.78 18.19 12.00
CA ILE A 41 -10.92 18.95 11.10
C ILE A 41 -11.43 20.39 11.16
N PRO A 42 -10.65 21.37 11.66
CA PRO A 42 -11.11 22.74 11.70
C PRO A 42 -11.38 23.19 10.26
N LEU A 43 -12.55 23.79 10.06
CA LEU A 43 -12.89 24.44 8.80
C LEU A 43 -11.79 25.46 8.51
N ARG A 44 -11.21 25.34 7.32
CA ARG A 44 -10.11 26.19 6.85
C ARG A 44 -10.48 27.65 7.09
N PRO A 45 -9.58 28.48 7.62
CA PRO A 45 -9.88 29.89 7.86
C PRO A 45 -10.27 30.55 6.52
N ALA A 46 -11.38 31.28 6.51
CA ALA A 46 -11.76 32.11 5.38
C ALA A 46 -10.73 33.23 5.23
N PHE A 47 -10.07 33.31 4.08
CA PHE A 47 -9.22 34.44 3.73
C PHE A 47 -10.11 35.67 3.53
N SER A 48 -10.21 36.53 4.54
CA SER A 48 -10.66 37.91 4.38
C SER A 48 -9.51 38.68 3.72
N GLY A 49 -9.52 38.74 2.40
CA GLY A 49 -8.61 39.59 1.64
C GLY A 49 -9.03 41.04 1.77
N ASP A 50 -8.31 41.82 2.59
CA ASP A 50 -8.30 43.27 2.45
C ASP A 50 -7.55 43.63 1.17
N ILE A 51 -8.32 43.84 0.11
CA ILE A 51 -7.83 44.34 -1.17
C ILE A 51 -7.47 45.81 -0.93
N ASN A 52 -6.19 46.09 -0.72
CA ASN A 52 -5.68 47.46 -0.69
C ASN A 52 -5.86 48.06 -2.10
N LYS A 53 -6.94 48.83 -2.26
CA LYS A 53 -7.19 49.69 -3.41
C LYS A 53 -6.03 50.66 -3.54
N ASN A 54 -5.22 50.52 -4.58
CA ASN A 54 -4.70 51.64 -5.36
C ASN A 54 -4.12 51.11 -6.68
N ASN A 55 -4.57 51.75 -7.77
CA ASN A 55 -4.26 51.52 -9.19
C ASN A 55 -5.13 50.42 -9.86
N SER A 56 -6.30 50.75 -10.42
CA SER A 56 -6.54 51.27 -11.79
C SER A 56 -6.00 50.33 -12.86
N GLU A 57 -6.68 49.88 -13.92
CA GLU A 57 -7.95 50.20 -14.60
C GLU A 57 -8.03 49.10 -15.69
N VAL A 58 -9.15 48.39 -15.92
CA VAL A 58 -10.04 48.57 -17.08
C VAL A 58 -10.22 47.24 -17.85
N ILE A 59 -11.45 46.70 -17.71
CA ILE A 59 -12.34 46.13 -18.74
C ILE A 59 -11.87 44.90 -19.55
N GLY A 60 -12.71 43.86 -19.54
CA GLY A 60 -12.73 42.89 -20.64
C GLY A 60 -13.49 41.60 -20.38
N ALA A 61 -14.80 41.68 -20.14
CA ALA A 61 -15.68 40.51 -20.28
C ALA A 61 -16.01 40.31 -21.76
N ILE A 62 -15.62 39.18 -22.34
CA ILE A 62 -16.20 38.53 -23.55
C ILE A 62 -15.95 37.02 -23.33
N GLU A 63 -16.92 36.24 -22.87
CA GLU A 63 -18.02 35.60 -23.62
C GLU A 63 -17.56 34.44 -24.52
N LEU A 64 -18.12 33.26 -24.23
CA LEU A 64 -17.92 31.96 -24.89
C LEU A 64 -18.37 32.00 -26.36
N PRO A 65 -17.64 31.35 -27.28
CA PRO A 65 -18.25 30.81 -28.50
C PRO A 65 -18.25 29.28 -28.52
N GLN A 66 -19.41 28.75 -28.88
CA GLN A 66 -19.72 27.36 -29.22
C GLN A 66 -19.36 27.07 -30.72
N PRO A 67 -19.58 25.86 -31.26
CA PRO A 67 -18.64 25.13 -32.11
C PRO A 67 -18.89 25.31 -33.62
N GLU A 68 -17.82 25.17 -34.42
CA GLU A 68 -17.94 24.85 -35.85
C GLU A 68 -17.01 23.70 -36.24
N THR A 69 -17.63 22.66 -36.76
CA THR A 69 -17.05 21.53 -37.51
C THR A 69 -16.56 21.98 -38.88
N VAL A 70 -15.37 21.54 -39.31
CA VAL A 70 -15.13 21.10 -40.70
C VAL A 70 -13.98 20.09 -40.74
N ASP A 71 -14.20 19.14 -41.62
CA ASP A 71 -13.60 17.82 -41.84
C ASP A 71 -12.41 17.85 -42.84
N SER A 72 -11.73 16.70 -42.96
CA SER A 72 -10.74 16.29 -44.00
C SER A 72 -9.32 16.90 -43.85
N THR A 73 -8.21 16.16 -43.91
CA THR A 73 -7.90 14.93 -44.66
C THR A 73 -6.65 14.23 -44.08
N GLN A 74 -6.63 12.90 -44.09
CA GLN A 74 -5.48 11.98 -43.91
C GLN A 74 -5.20 11.32 -45.30
N PRO A 75 -4.12 10.55 -45.60
CA PRO A 75 -2.66 10.61 -45.36
C PRO A 75 -1.83 10.53 -46.69
N GLU A 76 -0.50 10.74 -46.67
CA GLU A 76 0.52 10.08 -47.55
C GLU A 76 1.92 10.62 -47.18
N SER A 77 2.86 9.84 -46.64
CA SER A 77 3.80 8.86 -47.22
C SER A 77 5.03 9.43 -47.96
N SER A 78 6.20 8.99 -47.47
CA SER A 78 7.50 8.74 -48.13
C SER A 78 8.46 9.87 -48.57
N THR A 79 9.61 9.86 -47.87
CA THR A 79 11.01 9.82 -48.38
C THR A 79 11.63 11.04 -49.06
N THR A 80 12.63 11.62 -48.38
CA THR A 80 13.91 12.00 -49.02
C THR A 80 15.04 11.95 -47.98
N GLU A 81 16.05 11.14 -48.26
CA GLU A 81 17.35 11.13 -47.59
C GLU A 81 18.10 12.43 -47.91
N VAL A 82 18.67 13.09 -46.89
CA VAL A 82 19.92 13.85 -47.03
C VAL A 82 20.71 13.74 -45.73
N VAL A 83 21.90 13.15 -45.86
CA VAL A 83 22.99 13.08 -44.89
C VAL A 83 23.40 14.47 -44.44
N ASN A 84 23.43 14.72 -43.12
CA ASN A 84 24.38 15.66 -42.55
C ASN A 84 24.80 15.21 -41.14
N SER A 85 26.10 15.10 -40.97
CA SER A 85 26.80 14.66 -39.76
C SER A 85 26.80 15.77 -38.69
N GLU A 86 26.87 15.34 -37.42
CA GLU A 86 27.37 16.10 -36.24
C GLU A 86 26.34 16.94 -35.45
N PRO A 87 26.40 17.02 -34.08
CA PRO A 87 26.89 16.08 -33.07
C PRO A 87 25.75 15.50 -32.19
N VAL A 88 26.05 14.39 -31.53
CA VAL A 88 25.17 13.70 -30.56
C VAL A 88 24.80 14.61 -29.38
N LYS A 89 23.67 15.31 -29.47
CA LYS A 89 22.91 15.74 -28.29
C LYS A 89 21.83 14.72 -28.05
N THR A 90 22.15 13.71 -27.25
CA THR A 90 21.19 12.79 -26.64
C THR A 90 20.22 13.63 -25.82
N LYS A 91 19.12 14.07 -26.46
CA LYS A 91 17.92 14.50 -25.77
C LYS A 91 17.48 13.28 -24.98
N SER A 92 17.74 13.30 -23.68
CA SER A 92 17.15 12.38 -22.72
C SER A 92 15.63 12.58 -22.78
N THR A 93 14.99 11.86 -23.70
CA THR A 93 13.58 11.58 -23.58
C THR A 93 13.39 10.98 -22.19
N PRO A 94 12.49 11.52 -21.36
CA PRO A 94 12.21 10.92 -20.07
C PRO A 94 11.74 9.50 -20.35
N LYS A 95 12.58 8.52 -20.06
CA LYS A 95 12.25 7.10 -20.15
C LYS A 95 11.00 6.93 -19.30
N LYS A 96 9.86 6.78 -19.96
CA LYS A 96 8.53 6.57 -19.35
C LYS A 96 8.74 5.57 -18.22
N ILE A 97 8.63 6.05 -16.98
CA ILE A 97 8.79 5.20 -15.81
C ILE A 97 7.65 4.19 -15.93
N GLU A 98 7.97 2.96 -16.34
CA GLU A 98 6.99 1.88 -16.33
C GLU A 98 6.55 1.72 -14.89
N VAL A 99 5.33 2.18 -14.61
CA VAL A 99 4.69 2.08 -13.32
C VAL A 99 4.48 0.60 -13.03
N GLY A 100 5.43 -0.01 -12.33
CA GLY A 100 5.25 -1.35 -11.79
C GLY A 100 4.11 -1.36 -10.78
N PHE A 101 3.53 -2.51 -10.54
CA PHE A 101 2.64 -2.79 -9.43
C PHE A 101 3.38 -3.65 -8.42
N THR A 102 2.99 -3.60 -7.16
CA THR A 102 3.51 -4.47 -6.09
C THR A 102 2.40 -4.99 -5.21
N LEU A 103 2.56 -6.20 -4.67
CA LEU A 103 1.61 -6.82 -3.77
C LEU A 103 2.05 -6.60 -2.31
N GLN A 104 1.37 -5.73 -1.59
CA GLN A 104 1.59 -5.52 -0.17
C GLN A 104 0.92 -6.64 0.64
N LEU A 105 1.69 -7.43 1.38
CA LEU A 105 1.18 -8.54 2.19
C LEU A 105 0.74 -8.11 3.60
N GLY A 106 1.19 -6.94 4.06
CA GLY A 106 0.82 -6.39 5.37
C GLY A 106 1.98 -5.71 6.07
N SER A 107 1.72 -5.29 7.31
CA SER A 107 2.71 -4.73 8.24
C SER A 107 2.79 -5.62 9.47
N PHE A 108 3.99 -6.06 9.84
CA PHE A 108 4.21 -7.01 10.92
C PHE A 108 5.17 -6.44 11.96
N LYS A 109 4.94 -6.74 13.24
CA LYS A 109 5.75 -6.23 14.37
C LYS A 109 6.94 -7.13 14.75
N ASN A 110 7.06 -8.30 14.13
CA ASN A 110 8.05 -9.33 14.49
C ASN A 110 9.03 -9.53 13.33
N ALA A 111 10.30 -9.18 13.55
CA ALA A 111 11.33 -9.22 12.52
C ALA A 111 11.66 -10.65 12.10
N ALA A 112 11.70 -11.60 13.05
CA ALA A 112 11.98 -13.00 12.77
C ALA A 112 10.94 -13.62 11.82
N ASN A 113 9.65 -13.37 12.07
CA ASN A 113 8.56 -13.84 11.21
C ASN A 113 8.61 -13.21 9.82
N VAL A 114 8.91 -11.91 9.75
CA VAL A 114 9.09 -11.20 8.47
C VAL A 114 10.23 -11.80 7.66
N ASN A 115 11.38 -12.04 8.29
CA ASN A 115 12.53 -12.66 7.64
C ASN A 115 12.21 -14.07 7.14
N ALA A 116 11.53 -14.88 7.95
CA ALA A 116 11.08 -16.22 7.56
C ALA A 116 10.11 -16.18 6.38
N LEU A 117 9.17 -15.24 6.38
CA LEU A 117 8.18 -15.05 5.31
C LEU A 117 8.84 -14.60 4.01
N VAL A 118 9.71 -13.59 4.05
CA VAL A 118 10.46 -13.12 2.88
C VAL A 118 11.34 -14.24 2.32
N LYS A 119 11.98 -15.04 3.18
CA LYS A 119 12.78 -16.19 2.77
C LYS A 119 11.91 -17.26 2.09
N LYS A 120 10.73 -17.54 2.63
CA LYS A 120 9.76 -18.49 2.04
C LYS A 120 9.30 -18.00 0.66
N LEU A 121 8.90 -16.74 0.54
CA LEU A 121 8.44 -16.15 -0.73
C LEU A 121 9.53 -16.16 -1.79
N ARG A 122 10.77 -15.80 -1.43
CA ARG A 122 11.91 -15.86 -2.35
C ARG A 122 12.24 -17.29 -2.78
N LYS A 123 12.13 -18.27 -1.87
CA LYS A 123 12.27 -19.70 -2.19
C LYS A 123 11.18 -20.18 -3.15
N SER A 124 9.96 -19.68 -3.01
CA SER A 124 8.86 -19.96 -3.93
C SER A 124 8.99 -19.23 -5.29
N GLY A 125 10.07 -18.48 -5.52
CA GLY A 125 10.32 -17.76 -6.77
C GLY A 125 9.68 -16.36 -6.83
N PHE A 126 9.07 -15.88 -5.75
CA PHE A 126 8.47 -14.55 -5.70
C PHE A 126 9.47 -13.53 -5.15
N PRO A 127 9.80 -12.46 -5.89
CA PRO A 127 10.65 -11.40 -5.38
C PRO A 127 9.95 -10.68 -4.23
N ALA A 128 10.48 -10.76 -3.01
CA ALA A 128 9.91 -10.11 -1.82
C ALA A 128 10.89 -9.13 -1.16
N TYR A 129 10.37 -8.01 -0.66
CA TYR A 129 11.13 -6.97 0.03
C TYR A 129 10.35 -6.38 1.22
N THR A 130 11.07 -5.70 2.11
CA THR A 130 10.52 -5.09 3.32
C THR A 130 10.81 -3.61 3.36
N LEU A 131 9.93 -2.86 4.05
CA LEU A 131 10.15 -1.46 4.42
C LEU A 131 9.90 -1.33 5.93
N PRO A 132 10.90 -0.90 6.73
CA PRO A 132 12.28 -0.60 6.36
C PRO A 132 13.07 -1.82 5.82
N LYS A 133 14.20 -1.57 5.14
CA LYS A 133 15.02 -2.62 4.48
C LYS A 133 15.47 -3.70 5.45
N ILE A 134 15.72 -3.33 6.70
CA ILE A 134 16.09 -4.22 7.79
C ILE A 134 14.86 -4.29 8.72
N PRO A 135 14.22 -5.46 8.87
CA PRO A 135 13.11 -5.61 9.81
C PRO A 135 13.59 -5.39 11.25
N VAL A 136 12.86 -4.56 12.00
CA VAL A 136 13.16 -4.23 13.40
C VAL A 136 12.06 -4.81 14.28
N ASP A 137 12.44 -5.44 15.40
CA ASP A 137 11.47 -5.98 16.34
C ASP A 137 10.71 -4.86 17.06
N LYS A 138 9.42 -5.08 17.30
CA LYS A 138 8.46 -4.13 17.91
C LYS A 138 8.06 -2.95 17.01
N GLU A 139 8.70 -2.77 15.87
CA GLU A 139 8.31 -1.78 14.85
C GLU A 139 7.52 -2.42 13.70
N LEU A 140 6.64 -1.65 13.07
CA LEU A 140 5.84 -2.12 11.95
C LEU A 140 6.71 -2.20 10.68
N THR A 141 7.07 -3.43 10.30
CA THR A 141 7.75 -3.71 9.04
C THR A 141 6.74 -4.11 7.97
N LYS A 142 6.64 -3.31 6.91
CA LYS A 142 5.79 -3.61 5.75
C LYS A 142 6.48 -4.64 4.86
N VAL A 143 5.73 -5.63 4.38
CA VAL A 143 6.23 -6.67 3.46
C VAL A 143 5.52 -6.57 2.13
N PHE A 144 6.30 -6.65 1.05
CA PHE A 144 5.84 -6.53 -0.31
C PHE A 144 6.38 -7.67 -1.18
N VAL A 145 5.64 -8.00 -2.24
CA VAL A 145 6.01 -8.97 -3.26
C VAL A 145 5.98 -8.29 -4.62
N GLY A 146 7.19 -8.12 -5.16
CA GLY A 146 7.53 -7.84 -6.55
C GLY A 146 7.12 -6.46 -7.06
N PRO A 147 8.01 -5.70 -7.72
CA PRO A 147 7.55 -4.83 -8.79
C PRO A 147 7.28 -5.67 -10.05
N ASN A 148 6.05 -5.63 -10.57
CA ASN A 148 5.68 -6.27 -11.83
C ASN A 148 4.89 -5.31 -12.71
N VAL A 149 5.17 -5.27 -14.01
CA VAL A 149 4.46 -4.41 -14.97
C VAL A 149 3.00 -4.83 -15.21
N SER A 150 2.64 -6.09 -14.94
CA SER A 150 1.26 -6.59 -15.11
C SER A 150 0.57 -6.86 -13.77
N LYS A 151 -0.64 -6.31 -13.62
CA LYS A 151 -1.53 -6.59 -12.49
C LYS A 151 -1.98 -8.05 -12.46
N GLU A 152 -2.22 -8.67 -13.62
CA GLU A 152 -2.69 -10.06 -13.72
C GLU A 152 -1.66 -11.04 -13.14
N LYS A 153 -0.37 -10.81 -13.41
CA LYS A 153 0.71 -11.60 -12.80
C LYS A 153 0.69 -11.48 -11.27
N LEU A 154 0.45 -10.28 -10.73
CA LEU A 154 0.32 -10.11 -9.29
C LEU A 154 -0.93 -10.74 -8.71
N ILE A 155 -2.06 -10.75 -9.44
CA ILE A 155 -3.29 -11.44 -9.01
C ILE A 155 -3.05 -12.95 -8.94
N ALA A 156 -2.37 -13.52 -9.94
CA ALA A 156 -2.00 -14.94 -9.92
C ALA A 156 -1.04 -15.26 -8.75
N ILE A 157 -0.01 -14.43 -8.54
CA ILE A 157 0.92 -14.56 -7.42
C ILE A 157 0.17 -14.39 -6.09
N GLN A 158 -0.76 -13.45 -5.97
CA GLN A 158 -1.56 -13.22 -4.77
C GLN A 158 -2.35 -14.47 -4.39
N ALA A 159 -2.97 -15.16 -5.34
CA ALA A 159 -3.69 -16.41 -5.07
C ALA A 159 -2.73 -17.52 -4.57
N GLN A 160 -1.54 -17.63 -5.15
CA GLN A 160 -0.51 -18.59 -4.73
C GLN A 160 0.05 -18.26 -3.34
N VAL A 161 0.33 -16.99 -3.08
CA VAL A 161 0.81 -16.50 -1.78
C VAL A 161 -0.25 -16.69 -0.71
N LEU A 162 -1.52 -16.43 -1.02
CA LEU A 162 -2.63 -16.70 -0.11
C LEU A 162 -2.70 -18.19 0.25
N LYS A 163 -2.54 -19.08 -0.73
CA LYS A 163 -2.52 -20.53 -0.50
C LYS A 163 -1.34 -21.00 0.36
N GLN A 164 -0.16 -20.38 0.21
CA GLN A 164 1.06 -20.79 0.94
C GLN A 164 1.24 -20.11 2.30
N THR A 165 0.75 -18.89 2.46
CA THR A 165 0.99 -18.05 3.64
C THR A 165 -0.27 -17.74 4.42
N GLY A 166 -1.46 -17.93 3.84
CA GLY A 166 -2.73 -17.50 4.41
C GLY A 166 -2.97 -15.98 4.36
N LEU A 167 -2.05 -15.21 3.76
CA LEU A 167 -2.10 -13.76 3.76
C LEU A 167 -2.69 -13.22 2.46
N LYS A 168 -3.80 -12.46 2.58
CA LYS A 168 -4.41 -11.76 1.46
C LYS A 168 -3.77 -10.39 1.29
N GLY A 169 -2.81 -10.27 0.38
CA GLY A 169 -2.18 -9.00 0.06
C GLY A 169 -3.06 -8.06 -0.77
N ARG A 170 -2.66 -6.79 -0.92
CA ARG A 170 -3.30 -5.78 -1.80
C ARG A 170 -2.32 -5.35 -2.88
N VAL A 171 -2.78 -5.29 -4.14
CA VAL A 171 -1.98 -4.77 -5.25
C VAL A 171 -2.01 -3.24 -5.20
N ILE A 172 -0.84 -2.62 -5.14
CA ILE A 172 -0.63 -1.17 -5.15
C ILE A 172 0.36 -0.80 -6.25
N THR A 173 0.45 0.48 -6.61
CA THR A 173 1.48 0.95 -7.53
C THR A 173 2.85 0.90 -6.85
N TYR A 174 3.86 0.42 -7.58
CA TYR A 174 5.23 0.35 -7.11
C TYR A 174 5.83 1.75 -7.05
N ASN A 175 6.30 2.14 -5.87
CA ASN A 175 7.03 3.37 -5.67
C ASN A 175 8.53 3.06 -5.45
N PRO A 176 9.41 3.31 -6.44
CA PRO A 176 10.84 3.05 -6.30
C PRO A 176 11.51 3.97 -5.27
N LEU A 177 10.91 5.12 -4.93
CA LEU A 177 11.50 6.11 -4.01
C LEU A 177 11.46 5.67 -2.54
N GLU A 178 10.55 4.75 -2.18
CA GLU A 178 10.39 4.29 -0.80
C GLU A 178 11.44 3.25 -0.40
N ARG A 179 12.15 2.65 -1.37
CA ARG A 179 13.15 1.60 -1.12
C ARG A 179 14.56 2.17 -0.90
N LYS A 180 14.68 3.20 -0.06
CA LYS A 180 15.98 3.76 0.36
C LYS A 180 16.55 3.03 1.57
#